data_AF-A0AAD2PVZ4-F1
#
_entry.id   AF-A0AAD2PVZ4-F1
#
_cell.length_a   1.000
_cell.length_b   1.000
_cell.length_c   1.000
_cell.angle_alpha   90.00
_cell.angle_beta   90.00
_cell.angle_gamma   90.00
#
_symmetry.space_group_name_H-M   'P 1'
#
loop_
_entity.id
_entity.type
_entity.pdbx_description
1 polymer ?
#
loop_
_entity_poly.entity_id
_entity_poly.type
_entity_poly.pdbx_seq_one_letter_code
_entity_poly.pdbx_strand_id
1 'polypeptide(L)'
;MASKKICGAPIANPYAKKRRVELEPKPPSAANNAPFSGGSTFSQAFQTVDETKQYKKHAKNAGIASDPNVKRMKAEQRLLDMNENQRHMQQQKQQQLNNISDKDHHQLLQPHMLYVSTKQRGNGVLKHIRNVPFAFSKMVPDYIMSPTSCALFLSIKYHQLYSNYIHRRLGELKSDFKVRILLVLVDVEDNAKILLQLNAISVRNSMTMILAWTEKEAARYLESYKALNGKDASIIQRKEANNYVDQVAEFITATKPANKTDSANLLCHFSNVQAIIAASKDELSLCPGLGHVKVQKLHDAFHHPFSTHAAAKLKKRKLEEEKETEDKHANS
;
A
#
# COMPACT_ATOMS: atom_id res chain seq x y z
N MET A 1 18.98 -15.86 -52.26
CA MET A 1 18.57 -17.04 -51.47
C MET A 1 19.79 -17.66 -50.82
N ALA A 2 19.92 -17.56 -49.50
CA ALA A 2 20.67 -18.46 -48.60
C ALA A 2 20.63 -17.87 -47.18
N SER A 3 19.58 -18.21 -46.44
CA SER A 3 19.36 -17.79 -45.05
C SER A 3 20.21 -18.67 -44.12
N LYS A 4 21.23 -18.11 -43.47
CA LYS A 4 21.89 -18.77 -42.32
C LYS A 4 21.18 -18.34 -41.04
N LYS A 5 20.24 -19.18 -40.59
CA LYS A 5 19.64 -19.10 -39.25
C LYS A 5 20.71 -19.47 -38.21
N ILE A 6 21.15 -18.50 -37.44
CA ILE A 6 21.93 -18.73 -36.22
C ILE A 6 20.91 -18.85 -35.09
N CYS A 7 20.58 -20.10 -34.72
CA CYS A 7 19.79 -20.40 -33.54
C CYS A 7 20.62 -20.08 -32.28
N GLY A 8 20.28 -18.99 -31.60
CA GLY A 8 20.81 -18.68 -30.27
C GLY A 8 20.30 -19.70 -29.25
N ALA A 9 21.23 -20.43 -28.62
CA ALA A 9 20.94 -21.23 -27.45
C ALA A 9 20.55 -20.33 -26.27
N PRO A 10 19.57 -20.71 -25.44
CA PRO A 10 19.21 -19.92 -24.26
C PRO A 10 20.33 -19.99 -23.22
N ILE A 11 20.89 -18.83 -22.87
CA ILE A 11 21.84 -18.66 -21.78
C ILE A 11 21.09 -18.92 -20.47
N ALA A 12 21.39 -20.05 -19.83
CA ALA A 12 20.80 -20.43 -18.55
C ALA A 12 21.30 -19.48 -17.44
N ASN A 13 20.36 -18.87 -16.72
CA ASN A 13 20.66 -18.06 -15.53
C ASN A 13 21.23 -18.95 -14.40
N PRO A 14 22.48 -18.73 -13.95
CA PRO A 14 23.11 -19.56 -12.92
C PRO A 14 22.52 -19.37 -11.51
N TYR A 15 21.53 -18.50 -11.32
CA TYR A 15 20.88 -18.23 -10.02
C TYR A 15 19.45 -18.79 -9.89
N ALA A 16 18.96 -19.60 -10.83
CA ALA A 16 17.58 -20.11 -10.82
C ALA A 16 17.29 -21.28 -9.84
N LYS A 17 18.28 -21.75 -9.06
CA LYS A 17 18.15 -22.88 -8.13
C LYS A 17 18.19 -22.48 -6.65
N LYS A 18 17.30 -21.59 -6.21
CA LYS A 18 16.86 -21.54 -4.80
C LYS A 18 15.36 -21.27 -4.74
N ARG A 19 14.58 -22.22 -5.27
CA ARG A 19 13.15 -22.29 -5.01
C ARG A 19 12.97 -22.95 -3.64
N ARG A 20 12.33 -22.19 -2.75
CA ARG A 20 11.89 -22.54 -1.42
C ARG A 20 11.25 -23.93 -1.44
N VAL A 21 11.75 -24.85 -0.61
CA VAL A 21 11.08 -26.12 -0.33
C VAL A 21 9.77 -25.77 0.38
N GLU A 22 8.64 -26.00 -0.30
CA GLU A 22 7.34 -26.08 0.36
C GLU A 22 7.38 -27.28 1.30
N LEU A 23 7.37 -27.00 2.60
CA LEU A 23 7.17 -28.00 3.64
C LEU A 23 5.70 -28.42 3.60
N GLU A 24 5.41 -29.60 3.08
CA GLU A 24 4.13 -30.24 3.33
C GLU A 24 3.97 -30.51 4.84
N PRO A 25 2.79 -30.26 5.43
CA PRO A 25 2.57 -30.51 6.84
C PRO A 25 2.47 -32.02 7.11
N LYS A 26 3.44 -32.52 7.88
CA LYS A 26 3.48 -33.88 8.43
C LYS A 26 2.33 -34.11 9.42
N PRO A 27 1.62 -35.24 9.39
CA PRO A 27 0.57 -35.53 10.37
C PRO A 27 1.18 -35.78 11.76
N PRO A 28 0.58 -35.25 12.84
CA PRO A 28 1.13 -35.42 14.17
C PRO A 28 0.94 -36.85 14.70
N SER A 29 2.02 -37.37 15.25
CA SER A 29 2.15 -38.63 15.96
C SER A 29 1.33 -38.66 17.25
N ALA A 30 0.65 -39.77 17.50
CA ALA A 30 -0.04 -40.07 18.75
C ALA A 30 0.96 -40.31 19.91
N ALA A 31 0.84 -39.54 20.98
CA ALA A 31 1.29 -39.93 22.32
C ALA A 31 0.52 -39.13 23.40
N ASN A 32 -0.30 -39.86 24.13
CA ASN A 32 -0.65 -39.73 25.56
C ASN A 32 -0.82 -38.33 26.18
N ASN A 33 -2.07 -37.98 26.46
CA ASN A 33 -2.46 -37.34 27.72
C ASN A 33 -3.87 -37.76 28.12
N ALA A 34 -4.01 -38.27 29.34
CA ALA A 34 -5.25 -38.66 29.99
C ALA A 34 -6.11 -37.42 30.37
N PRO A 35 -7.40 -37.60 30.68
CA PRO A 35 -8.41 -36.56 30.48
C PRO A 35 -8.62 -35.67 31.72
N PHE A 36 -8.82 -34.37 31.48
CA PHE A 36 -9.55 -33.49 32.40
C PHE A 36 -10.91 -33.16 31.80
N SER A 37 -11.95 -33.41 32.58
CA SER A 37 -13.37 -33.33 32.26
C SER A 37 -13.86 -31.89 32.07
N GLY A 38 -14.73 -31.66 31.09
CA GLY A 38 -15.64 -30.51 31.10
C GLY A 38 -16.08 -30.04 29.71
N GLY A 39 -17.32 -30.37 29.33
CA GLY A 39 -18.03 -29.72 28.23
C GLY A 39 -18.28 -30.59 27.00
N SER A 40 -19.22 -31.54 27.09
CA SER A 40 -19.78 -32.22 25.92
C SER A 40 -20.48 -31.21 25.01
N THR A 41 -20.04 -31.15 23.75
CA THR A 41 -20.69 -30.34 22.71
C THR A 41 -22.08 -30.92 22.42
N PHE A 42 -23.09 -30.06 22.27
CA PHE A 42 -24.52 -30.35 22.03
C PHE A 42 -24.80 -31.35 20.88
N SER A 43 -23.84 -31.54 19.96
CA SER A 43 -23.92 -32.51 18.86
C SER A 43 -23.59 -33.96 19.29
N GLN A 44 -22.80 -34.18 20.33
CA GLN A 44 -22.38 -35.51 20.80
C GLN A 44 -23.43 -36.22 21.69
N ALA A 45 -24.43 -35.51 22.22
CA ALA A 45 -25.47 -36.08 23.06
C ALA A 45 -26.53 -36.91 22.30
N PHE A 46 -26.57 -36.83 20.97
CA PHE A 46 -27.53 -37.57 20.13
C PHE A 46 -26.91 -38.74 19.34
N GLN A 47 -25.63 -39.07 19.55
CA GLN A 47 -24.97 -40.16 18.84
C GLN A 47 -25.04 -41.53 19.55
N THR A 48 -25.80 -41.66 20.63
CA THR A 48 -26.06 -42.96 21.28
C THR A 48 -27.55 -43.17 21.52
N VAL A 49 -28.34 -43.18 20.44
CA VAL A 49 -29.64 -43.84 20.47
C VAL A 49 -29.87 -44.58 19.15
N ASP A 50 -29.48 -45.85 19.13
CA ASP A 50 -29.76 -46.82 18.06
C ASP A 50 -31.24 -47.28 18.08
N GLU A 51 -32.18 -46.46 18.59
CA GLU A 51 -33.61 -46.80 18.67
C GLU A 51 -34.42 -46.28 17.47
N THR A 52 -33.81 -45.50 16.56
CA THR A 52 -34.52 -44.95 15.40
C THR A 52 -34.83 -45.99 14.32
N LYS A 53 -34.16 -47.14 14.30
CA LYS A 53 -34.46 -48.22 13.33
C LYS A 53 -35.64 -49.08 13.78
N GLN A 54 -35.78 -49.34 15.08
CA GLN A 54 -36.88 -50.14 15.62
C GLN A 54 -38.20 -49.38 15.57
N TYR A 55 -38.21 -48.09 15.94
CA TYR A 55 -39.40 -47.23 15.82
C TYR A 55 -39.81 -46.93 14.38
N LYS A 56 -38.87 -46.78 13.44
CA LYS A 56 -39.20 -46.60 12.00
C LYS A 56 -39.84 -47.83 11.37
N LYS A 57 -39.54 -49.04 11.87
CA LYS A 57 -40.12 -50.29 11.37
C LYS A 57 -41.57 -50.47 11.86
N HIS A 58 -41.86 -50.05 13.10
CA HIS A 58 -43.24 -50.03 13.63
C HIS A 58 -44.11 -48.91 13.03
N ALA A 59 -43.56 -47.73 12.74
CA ALA A 59 -44.31 -46.63 12.13
C ALA A 59 -44.71 -46.88 10.66
N LYS A 60 -43.94 -47.69 9.92
CA LYS A 60 -44.31 -48.12 8.55
C LYS A 60 -45.42 -49.16 8.52
N ASN A 61 -45.52 -50.01 9.54
CA ASN A 61 -46.57 -51.03 9.66
C ASN A 61 -47.89 -50.48 10.22
N ALA A 62 -47.91 -49.25 10.77
CA ALA A 62 -49.10 -48.61 11.31
C ALA A 62 -49.80 -47.62 10.35
N GLY A 63 -49.32 -47.44 9.11
CA GLY A 63 -50.00 -46.61 8.11
C GLY A 63 -50.04 -45.09 8.37
N ILE A 64 -49.25 -44.55 9.30
CA ILE A 64 -49.32 -43.14 9.75
C ILE A 64 -48.34 -42.21 8.99
N ALA A 65 -47.91 -42.57 7.78
CA ALA A 65 -46.98 -41.76 6.98
C ALA A 65 -47.66 -40.82 5.96
N SER A 66 -48.99 -40.89 5.83
CA SER A 66 -49.76 -40.23 4.77
C SER A 66 -50.87 -39.30 5.26
N ASP A 67 -50.88 -38.87 6.53
CA ASP A 67 -51.87 -37.90 7.01
C ASP A 67 -51.44 -36.45 6.68
N PRO A 68 -52.22 -35.68 5.89
CA PRO A 68 -51.89 -34.30 5.52
C PRO A 68 -51.69 -33.38 6.74
N ASN A 69 -52.41 -33.63 7.84
CA ASN A 69 -52.33 -32.81 9.06
C ASN A 69 -50.97 -32.96 9.76
N VAL A 70 -50.37 -34.15 9.75
CA VAL A 70 -49.05 -34.40 10.35
C VAL A 70 -47.92 -33.76 9.53
N LYS A 71 -48.07 -33.70 8.20
CA LYS A 71 -47.13 -32.96 7.33
C LYS A 71 -47.19 -31.46 7.55
N ARG A 72 -48.40 -30.91 7.72
CA ARG A 72 -48.62 -29.49 7.99
C ARG A 72 -48.03 -29.07 9.34
N MET A 73 -48.28 -29.84 10.40
CA MET A 73 -47.67 -29.61 11.72
C MET A 73 -46.14 -29.63 11.67
N LYS A 74 -45.53 -30.59 10.95
CA LYS A 74 -44.08 -30.63 10.79
C LYS A 74 -43.51 -29.44 10.00
N ALA A 75 -44.26 -28.91 9.04
CA ALA A 75 -43.85 -27.73 8.28
C ALA A 75 -43.94 -26.45 9.13
N GLU A 76 -45.01 -26.31 9.91
CA GLU A 76 -45.19 -25.20 10.86
C GLU A 76 -44.11 -25.22 11.96
N GLN A 77 -43.77 -26.40 12.49
CA GLN A 77 -42.72 -26.53 13.50
C GLN A 77 -41.32 -26.17 12.96
N ARG A 78 -41.02 -26.52 11.71
CA ARG A 78 -39.76 -26.09 11.06
C ARG A 78 -39.68 -24.59 10.84
N LEU A 79 -40.80 -23.93 10.53
CA LEU A 79 -40.85 -22.48 10.37
C LEU A 79 -40.64 -21.76 11.70
N LEU A 80 -41.21 -22.30 12.79
CA LEU A 80 -40.99 -21.79 14.14
C LEU A 80 -39.52 -21.97 14.56
N ASP A 81 -38.94 -23.15 14.37
CA ASP A 81 -37.52 -23.42 14.66
C ASP A 81 -36.58 -22.52 13.83
N MET A 82 -36.92 -22.23 12.57
CA MET A 82 -36.16 -21.28 11.74
C MET A 82 -36.25 -19.85 12.28
N ASN A 83 -37.42 -19.42 12.74
CA ASN A 83 -37.64 -18.08 13.29
C ASN A 83 -36.95 -17.90 14.66
N GLU A 84 -36.99 -18.94 15.50
CA GLU A 84 -36.25 -18.97 16.76
C GLU A 84 -34.73 -18.98 16.53
N ASN A 85 -34.23 -19.74 15.57
CA ASN A 85 -32.81 -19.70 15.19
C ASN A 85 -32.39 -18.33 14.66
N GLN A 86 -33.24 -17.64 13.88
CA GLN A 86 -32.99 -16.26 13.45
C GLN A 86 -32.95 -15.28 14.63
N ARG A 87 -33.85 -15.43 15.61
CA ARG A 87 -33.87 -14.62 16.83
C ARG A 87 -32.67 -14.90 17.72
N HIS A 88 -32.27 -16.16 17.90
CA HIS A 88 -31.07 -16.54 18.63
C HIS A 88 -29.80 -16.02 17.93
N MET A 89 -29.72 -16.06 16.61
CA MET A 89 -28.62 -15.45 15.84
C MET A 89 -28.59 -13.92 16.03
N GLN A 90 -29.74 -13.24 16.01
CA GLN A 90 -29.82 -11.80 16.28
C GLN A 90 -29.44 -11.45 17.72
N GLN A 91 -29.91 -12.22 18.71
CA GLN A 91 -29.58 -12.04 20.12
C GLN A 91 -28.11 -12.33 20.40
N GLN A 92 -27.52 -13.39 19.82
CA GLN A 92 -26.08 -13.66 19.93
C GLN A 92 -25.26 -12.53 19.31
N LYS A 93 -25.67 -11.98 18.17
CA LYS A 93 -25.00 -10.83 17.55
C LYS A 93 -25.08 -9.58 18.45
N GLN A 94 -26.22 -9.34 19.10
CA GLN A 94 -26.38 -8.25 20.09
C GLN A 94 -25.60 -8.49 21.38
N GLN A 95 -25.54 -9.71 21.89
CA GLN A 95 -24.76 -10.07 23.07
C GLN A 95 -23.25 -9.99 22.81
N GLN A 96 -22.79 -10.38 21.61
CA GLN A 96 -21.41 -10.16 21.17
C GLN A 96 -21.07 -8.67 21.12
N LEU A 97 -21.95 -7.82 20.58
CA LEU A 97 -21.78 -6.36 20.56
C LEU A 97 -21.66 -5.72 21.95
N ASN A 98 -22.30 -6.29 22.97
CA ASN A 98 -22.30 -5.75 24.33
C ASN A 98 -21.10 -6.17 25.19
N ASN A 99 -20.37 -7.22 24.82
CA ASN A 99 -19.22 -7.75 25.57
C ASN A 99 -17.86 -7.38 24.98
N ILE A 100 -17.82 -6.63 23.87
CA ILE A 100 -16.57 -6.18 23.26
C ILE A 100 -16.19 -4.84 23.88
N SER A 101 -14.98 -4.73 24.42
CA SER A 101 -14.43 -3.44 24.88
C SER A 101 -14.40 -2.45 23.72
N ASP A 102 -14.67 -1.15 23.97
CA ASP A 102 -14.62 -0.07 22.97
C ASP A 102 -13.29 -0.05 22.14
N LYS A 103 -12.26 -0.78 22.60
CA LYS A 103 -10.94 -0.97 21.97
C LYS A 103 -10.89 -2.01 20.86
N ASP A 104 -11.58 -3.14 21.00
CA ASP A 104 -11.47 -4.29 20.09
C ASP A 104 -12.45 -4.21 18.91
N HIS A 105 -13.31 -3.20 18.89
CA HIS A 105 -14.31 -3.01 17.84
C HIS A 105 -13.71 -2.84 16.44
N HIS A 106 -12.44 -2.44 16.30
CA HIS A 106 -11.82 -2.16 15.01
C HIS A 106 -11.61 -3.43 14.13
N GLN A 107 -11.55 -4.62 14.73
CA GLN A 107 -11.35 -5.89 14.02
C GLN A 107 -12.64 -6.41 13.36
N LEU A 108 -13.81 -5.95 13.82
CA LEU A 108 -15.13 -6.36 13.30
C LEU A 108 -15.71 -5.38 12.27
N LEU A 109 -14.95 -4.34 11.92
CA LEU A 109 -15.37 -3.28 11.03
C LEU A 109 -15.34 -3.72 9.57
N GLN A 110 -16.37 -3.34 8.81
CA GLN A 110 -16.46 -3.67 7.41
C GLN A 110 -15.34 -2.97 6.61
N PRO A 111 -14.63 -3.70 5.74
CA PRO A 111 -13.41 -3.19 5.09
C PRO A 111 -13.67 -2.05 4.11
N HIS A 112 -14.90 -1.89 3.59
CA HIS A 112 -15.24 -0.87 2.60
C HIS A 112 -15.75 0.45 3.21
N MET A 113 -15.94 0.51 4.53
CA MET A 113 -16.57 1.65 5.20
C MET A 113 -15.56 2.43 6.05
N LEU A 114 -15.65 3.77 6.04
CA LEU A 114 -14.93 4.63 6.97
C LEU A 114 -15.73 4.72 8.27
N TYR A 115 -15.11 4.42 9.41
CA TYR A 115 -15.80 4.53 10.69
C TYR A 115 -15.44 5.84 11.36
N VAL A 116 -16.45 6.58 11.78
CA VAL A 116 -16.34 7.91 12.38
C VAL A 116 -16.81 7.82 13.82
N SER A 117 -16.05 8.41 14.74
CA SER A 117 -16.44 8.47 16.14
C SER A 117 -17.71 9.29 16.33
N THR A 118 -18.57 8.87 17.24
CA THR A 118 -19.74 9.66 17.65
C THR A 118 -19.36 11.06 18.17
N LYS A 119 -18.13 11.23 18.68
CA LYS A 119 -17.56 12.53 19.11
C LYS A 119 -17.40 13.53 17.96
N GLN A 120 -17.28 13.05 16.72
CA GLN A 120 -17.08 13.88 15.53
C GLN A 120 -18.40 14.27 14.85
N ARG A 121 -19.55 13.96 15.47
CA ARG A 121 -20.85 14.43 14.96
C ARG A 121 -20.88 15.96 14.92
N GLY A 122 -21.21 16.51 13.77
CA GLY A 122 -21.25 17.97 13.54
C GLY A 122 -19.94 18.58 13.05
N ASN A 123 -18.86 17.81 12.93
CA ASN A 123 -17.60 18.30 12.34
C ASN A 123 -17.81 18.65 10.84
N GLY A 124 -17.37 19.85 10.42
CA GLY A 124 -17.49 20.35 9.05
C GLY A 124 -16.82 19.45 8.00
N VAL A 125 -15.74 18.77 8.38
CA VAL A 125 -15.02 17.80 7.53
C VAL A 125 -15.96 16.72 6.97
N LEU A 126 -16.94 16.28 7.75
CA LEU A 126 -17.88 15.22 7.33
C LEU A 126 -18.74 15.61 6.13
N LYS A 127 -19.00 16.92 5.93
CA LYS A 127 -19.77 17.44 4.78
C LYS A 127 -19.03 17.26 3.44
N HIS A 128 -17.71 17.09 3.51
CA HIS A 128 -16.84 17.00 2.35
C HIS A 128 -16.44 15.56 2.00
N ILE A 129 -16.76 14.58 2.85
CA ILE A 129 -16.55 13.15 2.57
C ILE A 129 -17.71 12.66 1.67
N ARG A 130 -17.39 12.33 0.41
CA ARG A 130 -18.37 11.93 -0.62
C ARG A 130 -17.98 10.65 -1.35
N ASN A 131 -16.68 10.38 -1.48
CA ASN A 131 -16.16 9.27 -2.26
C ASN A 131 -16.14 7.93 -1.50
N VAL A 132 -16.38 7.98 -0.18
CA VAL A 132 -16.30 6.84 0.72
C VAL A 132 -17.52 6.81 1.63
N PRO A 133 -18.26 5.69 1.73
CA PRO A 133 -19.34 5.55 2.69
C PRO A 133 -18.77 5.53 4.11
N PHE A 134 -19.43 6.22 5.04
CA PHE A 134 -19.03 6.22 6.44
C PHE A 134 -20.18 5.91 7.39
N ALA A 135 -19.86 5.33 8.54
CA ALA A 135 -20.80 5.07 9.62
C ALA A 135 -20.28 5.56 10.96
N PHE A 136 -21.20 5.95 11.83
CA PHE A 136 -20.86 6.35 13.19
C PHE A 136 -20.73 5.12 14.09
N SER A 137 -19.70 5.10 14.93
CA SER A 137 -19.55 4.11 15.99
C SER A 137 -18.90 4.75 17.23
N LYS A 138 -19.14 4.17 18.40
CA LYS A 138 -18.49 4.61 19.64
C LYS A 138 -17.09 3.99 19.67
N MET A 139 -16.07 4.84 19.60
CA MET A 139 -14.69 4.39 19.47
C MET A 139 -13.72 5.41 20.10
N VAL A 140 -12.52 4.93 20.41
CA VAL A 140 -11.44 5.75 20.95
C VAL A 140 -10.89 6.73 19.92
N PRO A 141 -10.39 6.34 18.73
CA PRO A 141 -9.92 7.30 17.71
C PRO A 141 -11.07 8.15 17.16
N ASP A 142 -10.76 9.17 16.36
CA ASP A 142 -11.81 9.99 15.71
C ASP A 142 -12.27 9.37 14.39
N TYR A 143 -11.34 8.75 13.66
CA TYR A 143 -11.59 8.07 12.40
C TYR A 143 -10.83 6.74 12.35
N ILE A 144 -11.48 5.68 11.87
CA ILE A 144 -10.85 4.40 11.55
C ILE A 144 -11.00 4.16 10.04
N MET A 145 -9.87 4.22 9.34
CA MET A 145 -9.80 4.01 7.89
C MET A 145 -9.61 2.53 7.56
N SER A 146 -8.78 1.85 8.34
CA SER A 146 -8.47 0.43 8.19
C SER A 146 -8.37 -0.23 9.57
N PRO A 147 -8.46 -1.57 9.68
CA PRO A 147 -8.26 -2.25 10.96
C PRO A 147 -6.93 -1.89 11.63
N THR A 148 -5.89 -1.60 10.84
CA THR A 148 -4.56 -1.23 11.34
C THR A 148 -4.26 0.28 11.34
N SER A 149 -5.21 1.11 10.86
CA SER A 149 -4.96 2.52 10.54
C SER A 149 -6.05 3.44 11.08
N CYS A 150 -5.68 4.36 11.95
CA CYS A 150 -6.59 5.33 12.57
C CYS A 150 -6.10 6.77 12.42
N ALA A 151 -7.02 7.72 12.57
CA ALA A 151 -6.70 9.14 12.68
C ALA A 151 -7.38 9.79 13.90
N LEU A 152 -6.64 10.69 14.52
CA LEU A 152 -7.17 11.71 15.45
C LEU A 152 -7.29 13.03 14.69
N PHE A 153 -8.33 13.80 14.99
CA PHE A 153 -8.55 15.11 14.41
C PHE A 153 -8.37 16.21 15.45
N LEU A 154 -7.65 17.26 15.07
CA LEU A 154 -7.36 18.41 15.92
C LEU A 154 -7.33 19.67 15.08
N SER A 155 -8.07 20.71 15.47
CA SER A 155 -7.88 22.06 14.94
C SER A 155 -6.87 22.82 15.79
N ILE A 156 -6.06 23.69 15.17
CA ILE A 156 -5.09 24.52 15.90
C ILE A 156 -5.81 25.46 16.86
N LYS A 157 -6.88 26.12 16.41
CA LYS A 157 -7.73 26.96 17.27
C LYS A 157 -8.23 26.20 18.49
N TYR A 158 -8.67 24.95 18.32
CA TYR A 158 -9.10 24.12 19.43
C TYR A 158 -7.95 23.75 20.37
N HIS A 159 -6.77 23.46 19.82
CA HIS A 159 -5.58 23.14 20.62
C HIS A 159 -5.11 24.32 21.47
N GLN A 160 -5.21 25.55 20.96
CA GLN A 160 -4.90 26.76 21.73
C GLN A 160 -5.80 26.91 22.96
N LEU A 161 -7.09 26.59 22.82
CA LEU A 161 -8.07 26.62 23.92
C LEU A 161 -7.85 25.48 24.92
N TYR A 162 -7.51 24.28 24.43
CA TYR A 162 -7.42 23.05 25.22
C TYR A 162 -6.15 22.26 24.92
N SER A 163 -4.99 22.77 25.36
CA SER A 163 -3.68 22.14 25.09
C SER A 163 -3.57 20.71 25.63
N ASN A 164 -4.14 20.44 26.81
CA ASN A 164 -4.14 19.11 27.45
C ASN A 164 -5.01 18.07 26.74
N TYR A 165 -5.91 18.49 25.84
CA TYR A 165 -6.82 17.58 25.14
C TYR A 165 -6.05 16.49 24.38
N ILE A 166 -5.05 16.88 23.60
CA ILE A 166 -4.31 15.92 22.75
C ILE A 166 -3.55 14.90 23.59
N HIS A 167 -2.94 15.32 24.70
CA HIS A 167 -2.23 14.42 25.61
C HIS A 167 -3.15 13.34 26.19
N ARG A 168 -4.37 13.71 26.59
CA ARG A 168 -5.37 12.75 27.07
C ARG A 168 -5.77 11.78 25.96
N ARG A 169 -6.06 12.29 24.75
CA ARG A 169 -6.48 11.45 23.61
C ARG A 169 -5.41 10.46 23.18
N LEU A 170 -4.14 10.86 23.23
CA LEU A 170 -3.00 9.98 22.98
C LEU A 170 -2.89 8.87 24.02
N GLY A 171 -3.10 9.18 25.30
CA GLY A 171 -3.13 8.19 26.38
C GLY A 171 -4.26 7.17 26.24
N GLU A 172 -5.42 7.58 25.70
CA GLU A 172 -6.55 6.69 25.42
C GLU A 172 -6.25 5.74 24.25
N LEU A 173 -5.62 6.23 23.17
CA LEU A 173 -5.37 5.48 21.92
C LEU A 173 -4.33 4.36 22.07
N LYS A 174 -3.37 4.50 22.99
CA LYS A 174 -2.26 3.55 23.24
C LYS A 174 -1.58 3.11 21.94
N SER A 175 -1.28 1.81 21.79
CA SER A 175 -0.56 1.22 20.66
C SER A 175 -1.45 0.30 19.81
N ASP A 176 -2.76 0.54 19.81
CA ASP A 176 -3.75 -0.38 19.24
C ASP A 176 -3.70 -0.40 17.68
N PHE A 177 -3.07 0.61 17.06
CA PHE A 177 -2.98 0.75 15.61
C PHE A 177 -1.52 0.88 15.15
N LYS A 178 -1.20 0.23 14.02
CA LYS A 178 0.12 0.30 13.37
C LYS A 178 0.36 1.67 12.75
N VAL A 179 -0.63 2.19 12.02
CA VAL A 179 -0.58 3.51 11.39
C VAL A 179 -1.47 4.44 12.18
N ARG A 180 -0.86 5.43 12.82
CA ARG A 180 -1.56 6.42 13.66
C ARG A 180 -1.32 7.80 13.10
N ILE A 181 -2.39 8.44 12.67
CA ILE A 181 -2.35 9.73 12.00
C ILE A 181 -2.90 10.80 12.94
N LEU A 182 -2.19 11.92 13.06
CA LEU A 182 -2.70 13.13 13.66
C LEU A 182 -3.06 14.10 12.53
N LEU A 183 -4.35 14.19 12.20
CA LEU A 183 -4.86 15.09 11.18
C LEU A 183 -5.12 16.46 11.82
N VAL A 184 -4.28 17.43 11.47
CA VAL A 184 -4.31 18.79 12.03
C VAL A 184 -4.92 19.75 11.03
N LEU A 185 -6.01 20.41 11.40
CA LEU A 185 -6.59 21.52 10.64
C LEU A 185 -5.92 22.83 11.05
N VAL A 186 -5.26 23.48 10.09
CA VAL A 186 -4.59 24.77 10.24
C VAL A 186 -5.59 25.89 9.98
N ASP A 187 -6.24 26.37 11.04
CA ASP A 187 -7.31 27.38 11.02
C ASP A 187 -6.92 28.72 11.66
N VAL A 188 -5.62 28.90 11.97
CA VAL A 188 -5.04 30.11 12.56
C VAL A 188 -3.80 30.51 11.77
N GLU A 189 -3.60 31.82 11.56
CA GLU A 189 -2.45 32.36 10.82
C GLU A 189 -1.12 32.19 11.59
N ASP A 190 -1.08 32.53 12.88
CA ASP A 190 0.08 32.24 13.75
C ASP A 190 0.07 30.79 14.26
N ASN A 191 0.57 29.89 13.43
CA ASN A 191 0.57 28.44 13.68
C ASN A 191 1.97 27.84 13.89
N ALA A 192 3.05 28.57 13.60
CA ALA A 192 4.40 28.00 13.55
C ALA A 192 4.86 27.38 14.87
N LYS A 193 4.68 28.11 15.99
CA LYS A 193 5.06 27.62 17.33
C LYS A 193 4.24 26.39 17.75
N ILE A 194 2.95 26.39 17.45
CA ILE A 194 2.03 25.31 17.81
C ILE A 194 2.33 24.06 16.99
N LEU A 195 2.55 24.21 15.69
CA LEU A 195 2.92 23.11 14.80
C LEU A 195 4.25 22.47 15.22
N LEU A 196 5.23 23.27 15.66
CA LEU A 196 6.49 22.75 16.19
C LEU A 196 6.25 21.87 17.43
N GLN A 197 5.42 22.33 18.37
CA GLN A 197 5.05 21.57 19.57
C GLN A 197 4.28 20.29 19.23
N LEU A 198 3.27 20.38 18.36
CA LEU A 198 2.47 19.23 17.92
C LEU A 198 3.33 18.21 17.14
N ASN A 199 4.30 18.66 16.34
CA ASN A 199 5.24 17.78 15.65
C ASN A 199 6.09 17.00 16.66
N ALA A 200 6.64 17.69 17.67
CA ALA A 200 7.42 17.03 18.73
C ALA A 200 6.58 16.00 19.50
N ILE A 201 5.31 16.31 19.79
CA ILE A 201 4.36 15.37 20.42
C ILE A 201 4.09 14.17 19.50
N SER A 202 3.87 14.40 18.21
CA SER A 202 3.58 13.36 17.22
C SER A 202 4.75 12.38 17.07
N VAL A 203 5.97 12.90 16.95
CA VAL A 203 7.20 12.09 16.86
C VAL A 203 7.38 11.24 18.12
N ARG A 204 7.23 11.84 19.32
CA ARG A 204 7.38 11.13 20.60
C ARG A 204 6.39 9.97 20.74
N ASN A 205 5.19 10.11 20.19
CA ASN A 205 4.15 9.08 20.26
C ASN A 205 4.13 8.16 19.02
N SER A 206 5.12 8.27 18.13
CA SER A 206 5.20 7.53 16.85
C SER A 206 3.91 7.62 16.03
N MET A 207 3.45 8.86 15.83
CA MET A 207 2.34 9.22 14.96
C MET A 207 2.84 10.03 13.77
N THR A 208 2.15 9.91 12.65
CA THR A 208 2.37 10.75 11.47
C THR A 208 1.42 11.95 11.54
N MET A 209 1.98 13.15 11.63
CA MET A 209 1.21 14.38 11.56
C MET A 209 0.94 14.75 10.10
N ILE A 210 -0.31 15.08 9.78
CA ILE A 210 -0.72 15.56 8.46
C ILE A 210 -1.42 16.89 8.65
N LEU A 211 -0.98 17.90 7.92
CA LEU A 211 -1.57 19.23 7.96
C LEU A 211 -2.60 19.37 6.84
N ALA A 212 -3.73 19.99 7.16
CA ALA A 212 -4.75 20.40 6.21
C ALA A 212 -5.07 21.87 6.42
N TRP A 213 -5.09 22.66 5.35
CA TRP A 213 -5.41 24.08 5.38
C TRP A 213 -6.91 24.35 5.24
N THR A 214 -7.67 23.34 4.80
CA THR A 214 -9.13 23.42 4.67
C THR A 214 -9.80 22.13 5.11
N GLU A 215 -11.06 22.21 5.56
CA GLU A 215 -11.86 21.03 5.93
C GLU A 215 -12.05 20.08 4.73
N LYS A 216 -12.13 20.62 3.52
CA LYS A 216 -12.22 19.86 2.27
C LYS A 216 -10.95 19.03 2.01
N GLU A 217 -9.79 19.60 2.26
CA GLU A 217 -8.51 18.91 2.15
C GLU A 217 -8.38 17.80 3.20
N ALA A 218 -8.77 18.09 4.45
CA ALA A 218 -8.81 17.10 5.52
C ALA A 218 -9.69 15.89 5.16
N ALA A 219 -10.88 16.13 4.60
CA ALA A 219 -11.76 15.07 4.11
C ALA A 219 -11.12 14.26 2.97
N ARG A 220 -10.48 14.92 2.01
CA ARG A 220 -9.78 14.26 0.90
C ARG A 220 -8.65 13.36 1.38
N TYR A 221 -7.92 13.73 2.43
CA TYR A 221 -6.91 12.87 3.04
C TYR A 221 -7.53 11.59 3.61
N LEU A 222 -8.62 11.70 4.40
CA LEU A 222 -9.32 10.54 4.94
C LEU A 222 -9.83 9.61 3.84
N GLU A 223 -10.41 10.16 2.77
CA GLU A 223 -10.85 9.40 1.60
C GLU A 223 -9.68 8.68 0.91
N SER A 224 -8.56 9.38 0.72
CA SER A 224 -7.38 8.84 0.05
C SER A 224 -6.78 7.68 0.86
N TYR A 225 -6.65 7.83 2.18
CA TYR A 225 -6.18 6.75 3.04
C TYR A 225 -7.08 5.51 2.96
N LYS A 226 -8.40 5.71 2.91
CA LYS A 226 -9.32 4.60 2.74
C LYS A 226 -9.20 3.96 1.36
N ALA A 227 -9.18 4.77 0.30
CA ALA A 227 -9.16 4.30 -1.09
C ALA A 227 -7.82 3.66 -1.48
N LEU A 228 -6.73 3.99 -0.79
CA LEU A 228 -5.40 3.40 -1.00
C LEU A 228 -5.14 2.21 -0.09
N ASN A 229 -6.06 1.88 0.83
CA ASN A 229 -5.91 0.73 1.69
C ASN A 229 -5.84 -0.57 0.87
N GLY A 230 -4.78 -1.36 1.06
CA GLY A 230 -4.57 -2.61 0.34
C GLY A 230 -4.09 -2.46 -1.10
N LYS A 231 -3.77 -1.23 -1.56
CA LYS A 231 -3.13 -1.03 -2.86
C LYS A 231 -1.62 -1.18 -2.74
N ASP A 232 -1.01 -1.83 -3.71
CA ASP A 232 0.44 -2.07 -3.74
C ASP A 232 1.22 -0.78 -3.98
N ALA A 233 2.49 -0.78 -3.53
CA ALA A 233 3.43 0.31 -3.73
C ALA A 233 3.74 0.60 -5.21
N SER A 234 3.29 -0.25 -6.13
CA SER A 234 3.42 -0.08 -7.59
C SER A 234 2.83 1.23 -8.10
N ILE A 235 1.85 1.81 -7.39
CA ILE A 235 1.26 3.12 -7.72
C ILE A 235 2.27 4.25 -7.55
N ILE A 236 3.20 4.12 -6.61
CA ILE A 236 4.19 5.15 -6.26
C ILE A 236 5.50 4.92 -7.01
N GLN A 237 5.76 3.68 -7.42
CA GLN A 237 6.98 3.34 -8.16
C GLN A 237 7.02 4.03 -9.53
N ARG A 238 8.23 4.46 -9.91
CA ARG A 238 8.48 4.97 -11.26
C ARG A 238 8.11 3.87 -12.25
N LYS A 239 7.23 4.19 -13.19
CA LYS A 239 6.97 3.30 -14.32
C LYS A 239 8.22 3.28 -15.20
N GLU A 240 8.89 2.14 -15.25
CA GLU A 240 10.05 1.96 -16.11
C GLU A 240 9.63 2.06 -17.58
N ALA A 241 10.49 2.67 -18.40
CA ALA A 241 10.31 2.71 -19.83
C ALA A 241 10.48 1.30 -20.42
N ASN A 242 9.42 0.75 -21.02
CA ASN A 242 9.47 -0.57 -21.64
C ASN A 242 10.07 -0.57 -23.05
N ASN A 243 10.07 0.59 -23.71
CA ASN A 243 10.57 0.72 -25.08
C ASN A 243 12.04 1.12 -25.08
N TYR A 244 12.83 0.52 -25.98
CA TYR A 244 14.24 0.87 -26.14
C TYR A 244 14.46 2.37 -26.42
N VAL A 245 13.64 2.97 -27.30
CA VAL A 245 13.73 4.40 -27.62
C VAL A 245 13.51 5.27 -26.39
N ASP A 246 12.57 4.90 -25.52
CA ASP A 246 12.28 5.62 -24.29
C ASP A 246 13.39 5.44 -23.24
N GLN A 247 14.01 4.25 -23.18
CA GLN A 247 15.17 4.00 -22.33
C GLN A 247 16.39 4.82 -22.76
N VAL A 248 16.66 4.89 -24.07
CA VAL A 248 17.75 5.74 -24.61
C VAL A 248 17.44 7.21 -24.34
N ALA A 249 16.20 7.65 -24.54
CA ALA A 249 15.79 9.01 -24.22
C ALA A 249 15.98 9.34 -22.74
N GLU A 250 15.62 8.44 -21.83
CA GLU A 250 15.89 8.59 -20.39
C GLU A 250 17.39 8.66 -20.08
N PHE A 251 18.20 7.79 -20.69
CA PHE A 251 19.65 7.78 -20.53
C PHE A 251 20.30 9.09 -21.01
N ILE A 252 19.98 9.54 -22.22
CA ILE A 252 20.56 10.76 -22.80
C ILE A 252 20.08 12.00 -22.05
N THR A 253 18.79 12.07 -21.68
CA THR A 253 18.25 13.23 -20.95
C THR A 253 18.80 13.35 -19.53
N ALA A 254 19.33 12.26 -18.94
CA ALA A 254 19.99 12.31 -17.63
C ALA A 254 21.20 13.25 -17.60
N THR A 255 21.84 13.53 -18.75
CA THR A 255 23.00 14.43 -18.83
C THR A 255 22.63 15.91 -18.57
N LYS A 256 21.33 16.27 -18.62
CA LYS A 256 20.68 17.59 -18.46
C LYS A 256 20.57 18.52 -19.68
N PRO A 257 21.55 18.70 -20.60
CA PRO A 257 21.40 19.63 -21.73
C PRO A 257 20.73 19.00 -22.95
N ALA A 258 20.59 17.67 -22.98
CA ALA A 258 19.96 16.94 -24.07
C ALA A 258 18.47 16.68 -23.79
N ASN A 259 17.64 16.90 -24.81
CA ASN A 259 16.19 16.67 -24.75
C ASN A 259 15.80 15.30 -25.35
N LYS A 260 14.54 14.91 -25.20
CA LYS A 260 13.99 13.69 -25.85
C LYS A 260 14.13 13.73 -27.38
N THR A 261 13.92 14.89 -28.00
CA THR A 261 14.10 15.08 -29.44
C THR A 261 15.57 14.91 -29.86
N ASP A 262 16.50 15.45 -29.07
CA ASP A 262 17.94 15.29 -29.31
C ASP A 262 18.33 13.81 -29.24
N SER A 263 17.78 13.07 -28.27
CA SER A 263 18.00 11.63 -28.16
C SER A 263 17.44 10.85 -29.37
N ALA A 264 16.29 11.24 -29.90
CA ALA A 264 15.74 10.61 -31.10
C ALA A 264 16.63 10.87 -32.32
N ASN A 265 17.10 12.11 -32.50
CA ASN A 265 18.01 12.47 -33.59
C ASN A 265 19.35 11.74 -33.49
N LEU A 266 19.93 11.67 -32.29
CA LEU A 266 21.16 10.91 -32.03
C LEU A 266 20.98 9.42 -32.33
N LEU A 267 19.85 8.84 -31.93
CA LEU A 267 19.56 7.43 -32.19
C LEU A 267 19.32 7.17 -33.68
N CYS A 268 18.68 8.08 -34.41
CA CYS A 268 18.53 7.99 -35.86
C CYS A 268 19.87 8.10 -36.60
N HIS A 269 20.79 8.93 -36.14
CA HIS A 269 22.09 9.14 -36.79
C HIS A 269 23.09 8.02 -36.48
N PHE A 270 23.23 7.63 -35.21
CA PHE A 270 24.25 6.68 -34.76
C PHE A 270 23.72 5.25 -34.57
N SER A 271 22.40 5.02 -34.68
CA SER A 271 21.70 3.73 -34.54
C SER A 271 21.75 3.05 -33.16
N ASN A 272 22.84 3.22 -32.40
CA ASN A 272 23.01 2.59 -31.09
C ASN A 272 23.75 3.51 -30.09
N VAL A 273 23.58 3.22 -28.80
CA VAL A 273 24.16 4.04 -27.71
C VAL A 273 25.68 3.97 -27.68
N GLN A 274 26.27 2.83 -28.04
CA GLN A 274 27.72 2.67 -28.07
C GLN A 274 28.37 3.63 -29.07
N ALA A 275 27.78 3.77 -30.26
CA ALA A 275 28.22 4.70 -31.29
C ALA A 275 28.06 6.15 -30.83
N ILE A 276 26.97 6.50 -30.12
CA ILE A 276 26.78 7.84 -29.54
C ILE A 276 27.88 8.15 -28.51
N ILE A 277 28.25 7.18 -27.68
CA ILE A 277 29.27 7.36 -26.64
C ILE A 277 30.67 7.46 -27.25
N ALA A 278 30.96 6.70 -28.30
CA ALA A 278 32.27 6.69 -28.96
C ALA A 278 32.47 7.86 -29.95
N ALA A 279 31.41 8.57 -30.30
CA ALA A 279 31.45 9.65 -31.28
C ALA A 279 32.31 10.83 -30.84
N SER A 280 33.02 11.42 -31.79
CA SER A 280 33.80 12.65 -31.55
C SER A 280 32.88 13.88 -31.40
N LYS A 281 33.43 14.99 -30.90
CA LYS A 281 32.68 16.27 -30.81
C LYS A 281 32.19 16.73 -32.19
N ASP A 282 32.98 16.50 -33.23
CA ASP A 282 32.65 16.92 -34.59
C ASP A 282 31.51 16.08 -35.17
N GLU A 283 31.53 14.76 -34.96
CA GLU A 283 30.45 13.87 -35.39
C GLU A 283 29.14 14.16 -34.67
N LEU A 284 29.19 14.44 -33.37
CA LEU A 284 28.02 14.85 -32.59
C LEU A 284 27.46 16.21 -33.06
N SER A 285 28.30 17.09 -33.62
CA SER A 285 27.87 18.39 -34.15
C SER A 285 27.12 18.28 -35.49
N LEU A 286 27.30 17.18 -36.23
CA LEU A 286 26.56 16.90 -37.47
C LEU A 286 25.09 16.54 -37.21
N CYS A 287 24.73 16.20 -35.97
CA CYS A 287 23.36 15.88 -35.61
C CYS A 287 22.47 17.14 -35.62
N PRO A 288 21.34 17.12 -36.33
CA PRO A 288 20.47 18.28 -36.42
C PRO A 288 19.89 18.63 -35.05
N GLY A 289 19.95 19.92 -34.69
CA GLY A 289 19.38 20.46 -33.44
C GLY A 289 20.30 20.38 -32.22
N LEU A 290 21.48 19.77 -32.33
CA LEU A 290 22.51 19.78 -31.29
C LEU A 290 23.42 21.01 -31.44
N GLY A 291 23.20 22.02 -30.60
CA GLY A 291 24.11 23.16 -30.52
C GLY A 291 25.45 22.81 -29.85
N HIS A 292 26.50 23.59 -30.12
CA HIS A 292 27.87 23.38 -29.62
C HIS A 292 27.92 23.15 -28.09
N VAL A 293 27.13 23.89 -27.32
CA VAL A 293 27.07 23.73 -25.85
C VAL A 293 26.52 22.37 -25.43
N LYS A 294 25.50 21.85 -26.15
CA LYS A 294 24.93 20.52 -25.88
C LYS A 294 25.94 19.44 -26.23
N VAL A 295 26.58 19.55 -27.39
CA VAL A 295 27.62 18.63 -27.87
C VAL A 295 28.77 18.55 -26.87
N GLN A 296 29.31 19.69 -26.47
CA GLN A 296 30.42 19.74 -25.52
C GLN A 296 30.05 19.09 -24.20
N LYS A 297 28.91 19.46 -23.60
CA LYS A 297 28.47 18.89 -22.33
C LYS A 297 28.14 17.40 -22.43
N LEU A 298 27.56 16.95 -23.54
CA LEU A 298 27.24 15.53 -23.76
C LEU A 298 28.52 14.70 -23.91
N HIS A 299 29.47 15.15 -24.73
CA HIS A 299 30.75 14.50 -24.90
C HIS A 299 31.55 14.48 -23.59
N ASP A 300 31.59 15.61 -22.88
CA ASP A 300 32.25 15.70 -21.57
C ASP A 300 31.56 14.77 -20.57
N ALA A 301 30.22 14.64 -20.57
CA ALA A 301 29.52 13.70 -19.68
C ALA A 301 29.93 12.24 -19.91
N PHE A 302 30.25 11.84 -21.15
CA PHE A 302 30.68 10.47 -21.47
C PHE A 302 32.17 10.21 -21.20
N HIS A 303 33.02 11.21 -21.41
CA HIS A 303 34.48 11.04 -21.38
C HIS A 303 35.16 11.65 -20.15
N HIS A 304 34.42 12.35 -19.29
CA HIS A 304 35.00 12.93 -18.09
C HIS A 304 35.34 11.83 -17.08
N PRO A 305 36.59 11.78 -16.57
CA PRO A 305 36.97 10.78 -15.60
C PRO A 305 36.25 11.00 -14.27
N PHE A 306 35.89 9.92 -13.57
CA PHE A 306 35.21 10.00 -12.27
C PHE A 306 36.12 10.49 -11.13
N SER A 307 37.44 10.36 -11.27
CA SER A 307 38.42 10.80 -10.26
C SER A 307 38.90 12.23 -10.50
N THR A 308 38.91 13.05 -9.44
CA THR A 308 39.41 14.44 -9.45
C THR A 308 40.88 14.53 -9.86
N HIS A 309 41.71 13.58 -9.41
CA HIS A 309 43.12 13.52 -9.77
C HIS A 309 43.31 13.17 -11.26
N ALA A 310 42.50 12.24 -11.78
CA ALA A 310 42.51 11.90 -13.21
C ALA A 310 42.01 13.07 -14.08
N ALA A 311 40.99 13.80 -13.62
CA ALA A 311 40.49 15.00 -14.28
C ALA A 311 41.54 16.12 -14.33
N ALA A 312 42.25 16.35 -13.22
CA ALA A 312 43.33 17.33 -13.15
C ALA A 312 44.49 16.97 -14.09
N LYS A 313 44.88 15.69 -14.14
CA LYS A 313 45.91 15.20 -15.08
C LYS A 313 45.48 15.36 -16.54
N LEU A 314 44.22 15.05 -16.87
CA LEU A 314 43.68 15.23 -18.22
C LEU A 314 43.66 16.72 -18.62
N LYS A 315 43.26 17.60 -17.70
CA LYS A 315 43.27 19.06 -17.95
C LYS A 315 44.68 19.58 -18.17
N LYS A 316 45.66 19.12 -17.38
CA LYS A 316 47.07 19.49 -17.55
C LYS A 316 47.60 19.07 -18.92
N ARG A 317 47.31 17.82 -19.34
CA ARG A 317 47.68 17.32 -20.68
C ARG A 317 47.07 18.15 -21.81
N LYS A 318 45.78 18.47 -21.74
CA LYS A 318 45.13 19.33 -22.74
C LYS A 318 45.79 20.71 -22.84
N LEU A 319 46.15 21.31 -21.69
CA LEU A 319 46.81 22.61 -21.64
C LEU A 319 48.23 22.57 -22.23
N GLU A 320 48.93 21.45 -22.08
CA GLU A 320 50.26 21.22 -22.67
C GLU A 320 50.16 21.01 -24.18
N GLU A 321 49.18 20.23 -24.64
CA GLU A 321 48.89 20.01 -26.07
C GLU A 321 48.49 21.31 -26.79
N GLU A 322 47.67 22.16 -26.17
CA GLU A 322 47.28 23.48 -26.72
C GLU A 322 48.49 24.42 -26.87
N LYS A 323 49.37 24.48 -25.88
CA LYS A 323 50.61 25.29 -25.93
C LYS A 323 51.56 24.82 -27.03
N GLU A 324 51.75 23.50 -27.17
CA GLU A 324 52.58 22.95 -28.25
C GLU A 324 52.02 23.25 -29.64
N THR A 325 50.70 23.35 -29.81
CA THR A 325 50.09 23.75 -31.08
C THR A 325 50.26 25.23 -31.37
N GLU A 326 50.17 26.10 -30.36
CA GLU A 326 50.39 27.55 -30.50
C GLU A 326 51.85 27.87 -30.85
N ASP A 327 52.82 27.23 -30.18
CA ASP A 327 54.25 27.42 -30.45
C ASP A 327 54.65 26.95 -31.86
N LYS A 328 53.98 25.93 -32.41
CA LYS A 328 54.18 25.46 -33.79
C LYS A 328 53.58 26.42 -34.82
N HIS A 329 52.50 27.11 -34.49
CA HIS A 329 51.89 28.12 -35.37
C HIS A 329 52.64 29.46 -35.33
N ALA A 330 53.28 29.80 -34.21
CA ALA A 330 54.08 31.02 -34.07
C ALA A 330 55.47 30.94 -34.75
N ASN A 331 55.98 29.73 -34.97
CA ASN A 331 57.28 29.47 -35.60
C ASN A 331 57.20 29.05 -37.09
N SER A 332 56.01 29.12 -37.70
CA SER A 332 55.78 28.82 -39.13
C SER A 332 55.38 30.06 -39.91
#